data_AF-A0A835WUR9-F1
#
_entry.id   AF-A0A835WUR9-F1
#
_cell.length_a   1.000
_cell.length_b   1.000
_cell.length_c   1.000
_cell.angle_alpha   90.00
_cell.angle_beta   90.00
_cell.angle_gamma   90.00
#
_symmetry.space_group_name_H-M   'P 1'
#
loop_
_entity.id
_entity.type
_entity.pdbx_description
1 polymer ?
#
loop_
_entity_poly.entity_id
_entity_poly.type
_entity_poly.pdbx_seq_one_letter_code
_entity_poly.pdbx_strand_id
1 'polypeptide(L)'
;MGRPDGANGPMFLHAHEKEPKLPSPGPPSNPKTKVRPPVPAKDEKPTMGLTSNKNFITANAVDVILAKPGKVPQPEFQWTQKPDYGKVPMYLKRNKDRVAKEKEQFTQYLRMREAPEANAHVSQLSPEDRAQLIRHLKAKWGSVNTAYQGVSLSVDSAVKKARKEAMERELAEIERDIRTLERGEVVLVVDD
;
A
#
# COMPACT_ATOMS: atom_id res chain seq x y z
N MET A 1 55.36 3.56 -12.56
CA MET A 1 56.78 3.43 -12.96
C MET A 1 57.43 4.79 -12.75
N GLY A 2 58.43 4.90 -11.88
CA GLY A 2 59.14 6.15 -11.60
C GLY A 2 60.09 6.55 -12.73
N ARG A 3 60.83 7.65 -12.54
CA ARG A 3 61.88 8.06 -13.50
C ARG A 3 62.96 6.95 -13.59
N PRO A 4 63.58 6.72 -14.76
CA PRO A 4 64.60 5.67 -14.95
C PRO A 4 65.82 5.89 -14.04
N ASP A 5 66.52 4.80 -13.70
CA ASP A 5 67.49 4.74 -12.59
C ASP A 5 68.61 5.80 -12.65
N GLY A 6 69.01 6.25 -13.84
CA GLY A 6 70.02 7.31 -14.02
C GLY A 6 69.53 8.75 -13.76
N ALA A 7 68.22 8.98 -13.68
CA ALA A 7 67.62 10.30 -13.48
C ALA A 7 67.19 10.58 -12.03
N ASN A 8 67.42 9.64 -11.12
CA ASN A 8 67.09 9.75 -9.69
C ASN A 8 68.31 10.07 -8.81
N GLY A 9 69.39 10.59 -9.40
CA GLY A 9 70.55 11.03 -8.64
C GLY A 9 70.18 12.14 -7.64
N PRO A 10 70.73 12.15 -6.42
CA PRO A 10 70.44 13.18 -5.44
C PRO A 10 70.98 14.54 -5.93
N MET A 11 70.13 15.56 -5.93
CA MET A 11 70.55 16.95 -6.07
C MET A 11 70.71 17.59 -4.69
N PHE A 12 71.78 18.35 -4.52
CA PHE A 12 72.00 19.14 -3.30
C PHE A 12 71.07 20.35 -3.30
N LEU A 13 70.45 20.64 -2.15
CA LEU A 13 69.61 21.82 -1.98
C LEU A 13 70.45 23.05 -1.62
N HIS A 14 70.01 24.21 -2.07
CA HIS A 14 70.50 25.50 -1.59
C HIS A 14 69.66 26.03 -0.42
N ALA A 15 70.24 26.97 0.33
CA ALA A 15 69.53 27.66 1.40
C ALA A 15 68.27 28.36 0.85
N HIS A 16 67.15 28.23 1.58
CA HIS A 16 65.85 28.80 1.22
C HIS A 16 65.24 28.33 -0.11
N GLU A 17 65.77 27.27 -0.74
CA GLU A 17 65.27 26.77 -2.04
C GLU A 17 63.81 26.29 -1.97
N LYS A 18 63.41 25.72 -0.82
CA LYS A 18 62.06 25.22 -0.58
C LYS A 18 61.18 26.16 0.23
N GLU A 19 61.64 27.37 0.54
CA GLU A 19 60.84 28.32 1.30
C GLU A 19 59.86 29.07 0.39
N PRO A 20 58.57 29.14 0.75
CA PRO A 20 57.59 29.86 -0.05
C PRO A 20 57.82 31.37 0.07
N LYS A 21 58.07 32.04 -1.07
CA LYS A 21 58.19 33.51 -1.11
C LYS A 21 56.79 34.14 -1.11
N LEU A 22 56.46 34.84 -0.02
CA LEU A 22 55.22 35.58 0.08
C LEU A 22 55.31 36.90 -0.71
N PRO A 23 54.26 37.28 -1.47
CA PRO A 23 54.21 38.57 -2.15
C PRO A 23 53.98 39.73 -1.15
N SER A 24 54.18 40.96 -1.60
CA SER A 24 53.91 42.14 -0.79
C SER A 24 52.41 42.27 -0.44
N PRO A 25 52.05 42.77 0.76
CA PRO A 25 50.65 42.91 1.15
C PRO A 25 49.92 43.92 0.25
N GLY A 26 48.77 43.50 -0.30
CA GLY A 26 47.88 44.33 -1.09
C GLY A 26 46.41 44.04 -0.77
N PRO A 27 45.48 44.91 -1.19
CA PRO A 27 44.06 44.64 -1.01
C PRO A 27 43.65 43.36 -1.75
N PRO A 28 42.72 42.56 -1.19
CA PRO A 28 42.26 41.36 -1.85
C PRO A 28 41.49 41.72 -3.13
N SER A 29 41.63 40.87 -4.17
CA SER A 29 40.91 41.04 -5.44
C SER A 29 39.39 41.12 -5.26
N ASN A 30 38.85 40.39 -4.26
CA ASN A 30 37.43 40.41 -3.91
C ASN A 30 37.22 41.05 -2.53
N PRO A 31 36.80 42.31 -2.44
CA PRO A 31 36.47 42.94 -1.17
C PRO A 31 35.16 42.38 -0.60
N LYS A 32 35.05 42.34 0.73
CA LYS A 32 33.82 41.93 1.42
C LYS A 32 32.77 43.03 1.31
N THR A 33 31.56 42.68 0.86
CA THR A 33 30.42 43.60 0.83
C THR A 33 29.83 43.80 2.23
N LYS A 34 29.55 45.04 2.60
CA LYS A 34 28.85 45.37 3.87
C LYS A 34 27.35 45.38 3.61
N VAL A 35 26.64 44.36 4.09
CA VAL A 35 25.18 44.19 3.90
C VAL A 35 24.37 45.06 4.86
N ARG A 36 24.89 45.34 6.06
CA ARG A 36 24.18 46.13 7.08
C ARG A 36 24.49 47.62 6.91
N PRO A 37 23.49 48.51 7.01
CA PRO A 37 23.74 49.96 7.00
C PRO A 37 24.57 50.36 8.23
N PRO A 38 25.34 51.45 8.15
CA PRO A 38 26.03 52.00 9.31
C PRO A 38 25.03 52.45 10.37
N VAL A 39 25.49 52.50 11.62
CA VAL A 39 24.69 53.06 12.71
C VAL A 39 24.53 54.57 12.47
N PRO A 40 23.33 55.15 12.70
CA PRO A 40 23.11 56.59 12.60
C PRO A 40 24.10 57.38 13.45
N ALA A 41 24.46 58.58 13.00
CA ALA A 41 25.39 59.42 13.73
C ALA A 41 24.73 60.01 14.99
N LYS A 42 25.53 60.32 16.02
CA LYS A 42 25.01 60.91 17.28
C LYS A 42 24.25 62.23 17.05
N ASP A 43 24.68 63.01 16.06
CA ASP A 43 24.09 64.32 15.73
C ASP A 43 22.96 64.22 14.70
N GLU A 44 22.73 63.03 14.14
CA GLU A 44 21.65 62.77 13.19
C GLU A 44 20.32 62.66 13.94
N LYS A 45 19.54 63.74 13.91
CA LYS A 45 18.21 63.76 14.54
C LYS A 45 17.27 62.88 13.71
N PRO A 46 16.50 61.96 14.32
CA PRO A 46 15.47 61.25 13.61
C PRO A 46 14.47 62.25 13.03
N THR A 47 13.76 61.86 11.97
CA THR A 47 12.68 62.69 11.39
C THR A 47 11.58 62.87 12.44
N MET A 48 11.64 63.97 13.18
CA MET A 48 10.69 64.35 14.21
C MET A 48 9.54 65.16 13.60
N GLY A 49 8.33 65.01 14.13
CA GLY A 49 7.19 65.86 13.74
C GLY A 49 6.50 65.46 12.44
N LEU A 50 6.44 64.16 12.13
CA LEU A 50 5.49 63.60 11.14
C LEU A 50 4.05 63.88 11.62
N THR A 51 3.59 65.09 11.37
CA THR A 51 2.22 65.53 11.57
C THR A 51 1.54 65.56 10.21
N SER A 52 0.32 65.07 10.14
CA SER A 52 -0.46 65.11 8.91
C SER A 52 -1.32 66.36 8.91
N ASN A 53 -1.31 67.13 7.83
CA ASN A 53 -2.24 68.25 7.61
C ASN A 53 -3.68 67.76 7.30
N LYS A 54 -4.01 66.52 7.69
CA LYS A 54 -5.31 65.91 7.43
C LYS A 54 -6.36 66.53 8.34
N ASN A 55 -7.41 67.07 7.72
CA ASN A 55 -8.58 67.50 8.44
C ASN A 55 -9.43 66.27 8.84
N PHE A 56 -9.32 65.87 10.10
CA PHE A 56 -10.04 64.70 10.63
C PHE A 56 -11.56 64.91 10.68
N ILE A 57 -12.04 66.15 10.76
CA ILE A 57 -13.48 66.45 10.77
C ILE A 57 -14.09 66.12 9.41
N THR A 58 -13.50 66.65 8.33
CA THR A 58 -13.99 66.38 6.98
C THR A 58 -13.73 64.94 6.56
N ALA A 59 -12.59 64.36 6.93
CA ALA A 59 -12.27 62.97 6.58
C ALA A 59 -13.21 61.97 7.26
N ASN A 60 -13.51 62.15 8.55
CA ASN A 60 -14.44 61.28 9.27
C ASN A 60 -15.87 61.47 8.75
N ALA A 61 -16.27 62.69 8.41
CA ALA A 61 -17.59 62.95 7.82
C ALA A 61 -17.75 62.21 6.48
N VAL A 62 -16.75 62.30 5.60
CA VAL A 62 -16.75 61.58 4.32
C VAL A 62 -16.77 60.07 4.53
N ASP A 63 -15.96 59.55 5.47
CA ASP A 63 -15.91 58.11 5.79
C ASP A 63 -17.26 57.58 6.24
N VAL A 64 -17.94 58.29 7.16
CA VAL A 64 -19.27 57.92 7.65
C VAL A 64 -20.33 58.00 6.56
N ILE A 65 -20.29 59.02 5.69
CA ILE A 65 -21.25 59.18 4.59
C ILE A 65 -21.08 58.09 3.54
N LEU A 66 -19.85 57.71 3.23
CA LEU A 66 -19.54 56.67 2.23
C LEU A 66 -19.63 55.25 2.79
N ALA A 67 -19.66 55.10 4.11
CA ALA A 67 -19.77 53.79 4.76
C ALA A 67 -21.07 53.09 4.36
N LYS A 68 -20.93 51.89 3.81
CA LYS A 68 -22.09 51.03 3.56
C LYS A 68 -22.63 50.51 4.91
N PRO A 69 -23.96 50.42 5.08
CA PRO A 69 -24.53 49.82 6.28
C PRO A 69 -24.01 48.38 6.45
N GLY A 70 -23.66 48.03 7.68
CA GLY A 70 -23.03 46.75 8.02
C GLY A 70 -23.98 45.56 8.00
N LYS A 71 -24.11 44.85 9.12
CA LYS A 71 -24.92 43.62 9.22
C LYS A 71 -26.40 43.92 9.06
N VAL A 72 -26.91 43.81 7.83
CA VAL A 72 -28.35 43.79 7.54
C VAL A 72 -28.89 42.38 7.87
N PRO A 73 -30.04 42.25 8.54
CA PRO A 73 -30.72 40.97 8.72
C PRO A 73 -30.93 40.31 7.36
N GLN A 74 -30.29 39.16 7.14
CA GLN A 74 -30.47 38.41 5.90
C GLN A 74 -31.76 37.59 6.00
N PRO A 75 -32.55 37.49 4.92
CA PRO A 75 -33.69 36.59 4.88
C PRO A 75 -33.23 35.13 5.04
N GLU A 76 -34.14 34.27 5.48
CA GLU A 76 -33.86 32.85 5.61
C GLU A 76 -33.48 32.23 4.26
N PHE A 77 -32.50 31.32 4.27
CA PHE A 77 -32.03 30.67 3.05
C PHE A 77 -33.10 29.70 2.50
N GLN A 78 -33.60 29.98 1.31
CA GLN A 78 -34.60 29.13 0.66
C GLN A 78 -33.94 27.94 -0.04
N TRP A 79 -34.03 26.76 0.59
CA TRP A 79 -33.42 25.51 0.11
C TRP A 79 -33.90 25.03 -1.26
N THR A 80 -35.08 25.49 -1.71
CA THR A 80 -35.63 25.18 -3.04
C THR A 80 -34.92 25.93 -4.16
N GLN A 81 -34.21 27.02 -3.85
CA GLN A 81 -33.52 27.86 -4.83
C GLN A 81 -32.06 27.43 -5.08
N LYS A 82 -31.71 26.18 -4.74
CA LYS A 82 -30.38 25.64 -5.05
C LYS A 82 -30.16 25.57 -6.57
N PRO A 83 -29.04 26.09 -7.12
CA PRO A 83 -28.77 26.11 -8.58
C PRO A 83 -28.78 24.72 -9.26
N ASP A 84 -28.50 23.70 -8.45
CA ASP A 84 -28.31 22.30 -8.77
C ASP A 84 -29.46 21.44 -8.21
N TYR A 85 -30.55 22.05 -7.76
CA TYR A 85 -31.77 21.34 -7.37
C TYR A 85 -32.28 20.48 -8.54
N GLY A 86 -32.60 19.22 -8.26
CA GLY A 86 -33.04 18.25 -9.27
C GLY A 86 -31.95 17.73 -10.22
N LYS A 87 -30.69 18.20 -10.12
CA LYS A 87 -29.57 17.70 -10.92
C LYS A 87 -28.75 16.70 -10.11
N VAL A 88 -28.25 15.66 -10.78
CA VAL A 88 -27.33 14.70 -10.16
C VAL A 88 -25.95 15.35 -10.01
N PRO A 89 -25.37 15.43 -8.80
CA PRO A 89 -24.06 16.03 -8.60
C PRO A 89 -22.93 15.32 -9.35
N MET A 90 -22.00 16.11 -9.92
CA MET A 90 -20.88 15.61 -10.73
C MET A 90 -19.94 14.64 -10.00
N TYR A 91 -19.86 14.71 -8.66
CA TYR A 91 -19.03 13.79 -7.89
C TYR A 91 -19.54 12.35 -7.91
N LEU A 92 -20.85 12.13 -8.06
CA LEU A 92 -21.41 10.77 -8.10
C LEU A 92 -20.96 10.02 -9.35
N LYS A 93 -20.82 10.70 -10.48
CA LYS A 93 -20.28 10.11 -11.72
C LYS A 93 -18.83 9.65 -11.50
N ARG A 94 -17.98 10.53 -10.97
CA ARG A 94 -16.58 10.20 -10.62
C ARG A 94 -16.48 9.02 -9.67
N ASN A 95 -17.36 8.95 -8.67
CA ASN A 95 -17.38 7.85 -7.71
C ASN A 95 -17.79 6.53 -8.37
N LYS A 96 -18.78 6.53 -9.27
CA LYS A 96 -19.17 5.34 -10.04
C LYS A 96 -18.03 4.86 -10.92
N ASP A 97 -17.35 5.77 -11.61
CA ASP A 97 -16.20 5.45 -12.46
C ASP A 97 -15.05 4.84 -11.64
N ARG A 98 -14.78 5.38 -10.44
CA ARG A 98 -13.78 4.83 -9.52
C ARG A 98 -14.14 3.42 -9.06
N VAL A 99 -15.38 3.22 -8.61
CA VAL A 99 -15.86 1.90 -8.16
C VAL A 99 -15.85 0.89 -9.30
N ALA A 100 -16.18 1.29 -10.53
CA ALA A 100 -16.12 0.41 -11.70
C ALA A 100 -14.68 -0.05 -11.98
N LYS A 101 -13.72 0.86 -11.98
CA LYS A 101 -12.29 0.53 -12.15
C LYS A 101 -11.75 -0.37 -11.04
N GLU A 102 -12.09 -0.10 -9.79
CA GLU A 102 -11.69 -0.93 -8.65
C GLU A 102 -12.26 -2.35 -8.77
N LYS A 103 -13.53 -2.49 -9.21
CA LYS A 103 -14.13 -3.79 -9.49
C LYS A 103 -13.42 -4.52 -10.61
N GLU A 104 -13.12 -3.84 -11.72
CA GLU A 104 -12.38 -4.43 -12.84
C GLU A 104 -11.01 -4.96 -12.39
N GLN A 105 -10.25 -4.16 -11.65
CA GLN A 105 -8.96 -4.56 -11.09
C GLN A 105 -9.09 -5.78 -10.16
N PHE A 106 -10.09 -5.78 -9.28
CA PHE A 106 -10.35 -6.90 -8.39
C PHE A 106 -10.73 -8.17 -9.16
N THR A 107 -11.59 -8.07 -10.18
CA THR A 107 -11.96 -9.21 -11.02
C THR A 107 -10.79 -9.75 -11.84
N GLN A 108 -9.89 -8.88 -12.31
CA GLN A 108 -8.65 -9.29 -12.98
C GLN A 108 -7.71 -10.00 -12.01
N TYR A 109 -7.56 -9.46 -10.79
CA TYR A 109 -6.76 -10.09 -9.74
C TYR A 109 -7.28 -11.49 -9.36
N LEU A 110 -8.60 -11.63 -9.18
CA LEU A 110 -9.23 -12.93 -8.94
C LEU A 110 -8.99 -13.88 -10.12
N ARG A 111 -9.19 -13.43 -11.37
CA ARG A 111 -8.89 -14.26 -12.56
C ARG A 111 -7.44 -14.70 -12.65
N MET A 112 -6.48 -13.85 -12.30
CA MET A 112 -5.06 -14.21 -12.32
C MET A 112 -4.71 -15.19 -11.19
N ARG A 113 -5.38 -15.10 -10.04
CA ARG A 113 -5.18 -15.98 -8.90
C ARG A 113 -5.90 -17.32 -9.04
N GLU A 114 -7.10 -17.31 -9.62
CA GLU A 114 -7.92 -18.49 -9.90
C GLU A 114 -7.64 -19.11 -11.27
N ALA A 115 -6.77 -18.50 -12.09
CA ALA A 115 -6.22 -19.19 -13.24
C ALA A 115 -5.51 -20.43 -12.68
N PRO A 116 -6.07 -21.65 -12.89
CA PRO A 116 -5.39 -22.85 -12.46
C PRO A 116 -4.03 -22.84 -13.16
N GLU A 117 -2.98 -23.29 -12.46
CA GLU A 117 -1.74 -23.63 -13.15
C GLU A 117 -2.13 -24.48 -14.36
N ALA A 118 -1.62 -24.14 -15.55
CA ALA A 118 -2.03 -24.74 -16.83
C ALA A 118 -1.84 -26.27 -16.93
N ASN A 119 -1.45 -26.92 -15.83
CA ASN A 119 -1.14 -28.33 -15.69
C ASN A 119 -2.17 -29.11 -14.85
N ALA A 120 -3.06 -28.48 -14.08
CA ALA A 120 -4.07 -29.21 -13.31
C ALA A 120 -5.26 -29.53 -14.24
N HIS A 121 -5.21 -30.68 -14.90
CA HIS A 121 -6.32 -31.17 -15.70
C HIS A 121 -7.44 -31.61 -14.74
N VAL A 122 -8.32 -30.67 -14.42
CA VAL A 122 -9.48 -30.93 -13.57
C VAL A 122 -10.58 -31.52 -14.45
N SER A 123 -10.69 -32.85 -14.44
CA SER A 123 -11.70 -33.62 -15.18
C SER A 123 -12.94 -33.83 -14.30
N GLN A 124 -14.14 -33.66 -14.86
CA GLN A 124 -15.37 -34.03 -14.17
C GLN A 124 -15.56 -35.55 -14.24
N LEU A 125 -15.73 -36.22 -13.10
CA LEU A 125 -16.01 -37.65 -13.08
C LEU A 125 -17.40 -37.90 -13.68
N SER A 126 -17.48 -38.80 -14.66
CA SER A 126 -18.76 -39.14 -15.28
C SER A 126 -19.72 -39.75 -14.24
N PRO A 127 -21.04 -39.60 -14.40
CA PRO A 127 -22.01 -40.19 -13.47
C PRO A 127 -21.93 -41.72 -13.43
N GLU A 128 -21.52 -42.33 -14.54
CA GLU A 128 -21.34 -43.77 -14.68
C GLU A 128 -20.13 -44.26 -13.89
N ASP A 129 -18.98 -43.60 -14.05
CA ASP A 129 -17.75 -43.94 -13.31
C ASP A 129 -17.93 -43.71 -11.80
N ARG A 130 -18.67 -42.64 -11.42
CA ARG A 130 -19.05 -42.41 -10.03
C ARG A 130 -19.89 -43.55 -9.46
N ALA A 131 -20.89 -44.03 -10.21
CA ALA A 131 -21.73 -45.15 -9.76
C ALA A 131 -20.91 -46.44 -9.61
N GLN A 132 -19.97 -46.70 -10.53
CA GLN A 132 -19.04 -47.83 -10.44
C GLN A 132 -18.13 -47.73 -9.22
N LEU A 133 -17.57 -46.53 -8.95
CA LEU A 133 -16.72 -46.28 -7.79
C LEU A 133 -17.47 -46.50 -6.48
N ILE A 134 -18.69 -45.98 -6.34
CA ILE A 134 -19.55 -46.20 -5.17
C ILE A 134 -19.83 -47.69 -4.98
N ARG A 135 -20.11 -48.43 -6.06
CA ARG A 135 -20.33 -49.87 -6.00
C ARG A 135 -19.09 -50.62 -5.49
N HIS A 136 -17.90 -50.25 -5.97
CA HIS A 136 -16.63 -50.81 -5.51
C HIS A 136 -16.36 -50.50 -4.03
N LEU A 137 -16.61 -49.27 -3.59
CA LEU A 137 -16.47 -48.86 -2.19
C LEU A 137 -17.44 -49.63 -1.28
N LYS A 138 -18.70 -49.83 -1.70
CA LYS A 138 -19.68 -50.65 -0.95
C LYS A 138 -19.27 -52.12 -0.87
N ALA A 139 -18.70 -52.68 -1.94
CA ALA A 139 -18.16 -54.04 -1.94
C ALA A 139 -16.97 -54.19 -0.98
N LYS A 140 -16.05 -53.20 -0.99
CA LYS A 140 -14.91 -53.13 -0.07
C LYS A 140 -15.39 -52.99 1.39
N TRP A 141 -16.36 -52.13 1.65
CA TRP A 141 -16.97 -52.02 2.99
C TRP A 141 -17.55 -53.36 3.44
N GLY A 142 -18.25 -54.08 2.55
CA GLY A 142 -18.81 -55.39 2.86
C GLY A 142 -17.76 -56.45 3.24
N SER A 143 -16.62 -56.48 2.54
CA SER A 143 -15.53 -57.41 2.85
C SER A 143 -14.85 -57.09 4.18
N VAL A 144 -14.53 -55.81 4.41
CA VAL A 144 -13.90 -55.34 5.66
C VAL A 144 -14.85 -55.52 6.84
N ASN A 145 -16.14 -55.21 6.69
CA ASN A 145 -17.13 -55.40 7.74
C ASN A 145 -17.31 -56.89 8.06
N THR A 146 -17.36 -57.78 7.05
CA THR A 146 -17.41 -59.23 7.31
C THR A 146 -16.18 -59.70 8.10
N ALA A 147 -14.99 -59.22 7.73
CA ALA A 147 -13.76 -59.51 8.47
C ALA A 147 -13.79 -58.94 9.90
N TYR A 148 -14.35 -57.74 10.11
CA TYR A 148 -14.52 -57.10 11.40
C TYR A 148 -15.48 -57.87 12.31
N GLN A 149 -16.64 -58.29 11.78
CA GLN A 149 -17.61 -59.10 12.52
C GLN A 149 -17.06 -60.49 12.88
N GLY A 150 -16.13 -61.02 12.07
CA GLY A 150 -15.42 -62.27 12.35
C GLY A 150 -14.30 -62.15 13.38
N VAL A 151 -13.99 -60.96 13.91
CA VAL A 151 -12.99 -60.77 14.95
C VAL A 151 -13.50 -61.34 16.28
N SER A 152 -12.61 -62.00 17.03
CA SER A 152 -12.87 -62.50 18.38
C SER A 152 -13.45 -61.42 19.30
N LEU A 153 -14.53 -61.75 20.01
CA LEU A 153 -15.17 -60.87 21.00
C LEU A 153 -14.23 -60.47 22.14
N SER A 154 -13.30 -61.35 22.52
CA SER A 154 -12.27 -61.04 23.51
C SER A 154 -11.08 -60.31 22.87
N VAL A 155 -10.78 -59.11 23.38
CA VAL A 155 -9.73 -58.21 22.87
C VAL A 155 -8.60 -58.09 23.90
N ASP A 156 -8.11 -59.24 24.38
CA ASP A 156 -7.21 -59.31 25.54
C ASP A 156 -5.74 -59.02 25.21
N SER A 157 -5.40 -58.96 23.92
CA SER A 157 -4.03 -58.73 23.43
C SER A 157 -3.94 -57.41 22.68
N ALA A 158 -2.84 -56.68 22.91
CA ALA A 158 -2.55 -55.41 22.22
C ALA A 158 -2.61 -55.53 20.69
N VAL A 159 -2.18 -56.67 20.13
CA VAL A 159 -2.24 -56.93 18.67
C VAL A 159 -3.68 -57.08 18.19
N LYS A 160 -4.54 -57.77 18.97
CA LYS A 160 -5.97 -57.90 18.65
C LYS A 160 -6.67 -56.53 18.69
N LYS A 161 -6.33 -55.70 19.67
CA LYS A 161 -6.85 -54.32 19.78
C LYS A 161 -6.43 -53.46 18.59
N ALA A 162 -5.15 -53.45 18.24
CA ALA A 162 -4.63 -52.69 17.10
C ALA A 162 -5.27 -53.13 15.77
N ARG A 163 -5.43 -54.44 15.57
CA ARG A 163 -6.09 -54.98 14.37
C ARG A 163 -7.55 -54.56 14.26
N LYS A 164 -8.28 -54.56 15.38
CA LYS A 164 -9.68 -54.10 15.45
C LYS A 164 -9.77 -52.60 15.14
N GLU A 165 -8.93 -51.81 15.76
CA GLU A 165 -8.89 -50.35 15.59
C GLU A 165 -8.50 -49.95 14.15
N ALA A 166 -7.61 -50.71 13.49
CA ALA A 166 -7.28 -50.51 12.08
C ALA A 166 -8.49 -50.75 11.16
N MET A 167 -9.26 -51.82 11.40
CA MET A 167 -10.50 -52.09 10.66
C MET A 167 -11.57 -51.01 10.91
N GLU A 168 -11.70 -50.52 12.14
CA GLU A 168 -12.63 -49.42 12.47
C GLU A 168 -12.27 -48.13 11.74
N ARG A 169 -10.97 -47.79 11.68
CA ARG A 169 -10.49 -46.64 10.91
C ARG A 169 -10.80 -46.77 9.42
N GLU A 170 -10.53 -47.94 8.84
CA GLU A 170 -10.78 -48.18 7.42
C GLU A 170 -12.29 -48.14 7.09
N LEU A 171 -13.14 -48.72 7.95
CA LEU A 171 -14.60 -48.61 7.80
C LEU A 171 -15.08 -47.16 7.86
N ALA A 172 -14.58 -46.39 8.83
CA ALA A 172 -14.94 -44.98 9.00
C ALA A 172 -14.43 -44.09 7.84
N GLU A 173 -13.34 -44.46 7.19
CA GLU A 173 -12.85 -43.80 5.96
C GLU A 173 -13.78 -44.10 4.78
N ILE A 174 -14.05 -45.38 4.50
CA ILE A 174 -14.93 -45.79 3.40
C ILE A 174 -16.34 -45.18 3.55
N GLU A 175 -16.86 -45.12 4.77
CA GLU A 175 -18.16 -44.49 5.05
C GLU A 175 -18.17 -42.98 4.76
N ARG A 176 -17.10 -42.27 5.09
CA ARG A 176 -16.97 -40.84 4.77
C ARG A 176 -16.87 -40.61 3.27
N ASP A 177 -16.13 -41.45 2.56
CA ASP A 177 -15.96 -41.35 1.12
C ASP A 177 -17.28 -41.61 0.38
N ILE A 178 -18.01 -42.66 0.78
CA ILE A 178 -19.34 -42.96 0.21
C ILE A 178 -20.30 -41.79 0.46
N ARG A 179 -20.36 -41.24 1.69
CA ARG A 179 -21.23 -40.09 2.00
C ARG A 179 -20.88 -38.86 1.18
N THR A 180 -19.59 -38.60 0.96
CA THR A 180 -19.11 -37.45 0.19
C THR A 180 -19.48 -37.60 -1.28
N LEU A 181 -19.24 -38.79 -1.85
CA LEU A 181 -19.57 -39.10 -3.23
C LEU A 181 -21.09 -39.10 -3.46
N GLU A 182 -21.90 -39.66 -2.54
CA GLU A 182 -23.36 -39.70 -2.66
C GLU A 182 -24.01 -38.31 -2.54
N ARG A 183 -23.47 -37.43 -1.69
CA ARG A 183 -23.99 -36.06 -1.50
C ARG A 183 -23.65 -35.12 -2.66
N GLY A 184 -22.48 -35.27 -3.28
CA GLY A 184 -22.04 -34.41 -4.38
C GLY A 184 -22.69 -34.77 -5.72
N GLU A 185 -23.34 -33.81 -6.37
CA GLU A 185 -23.85 -33.95 -7.74
C GLU A 185 -22.73 -33.84 -8.80
N VAL A 186 -21.69 -33.05 -8.51
CA VAL A 186 -20.51 -32.86 -9.39
C VAL A 186 -19.25 -33.15 -8.58
N VAL A 187 -18.45 -34.11 -9.03
CA VAL A 187 -17.16 -34.47 -8.42
C VAL A 187 -16.04 -34.11 -9.41
N LEU A 188 -15.14 -33.25 -8.97
CA LEU A 188 -13.97 -32.82 -9.74
C LEU A 188 -12.79 -33.71 -9.35
N VAL A 189 -12.15 -34.33 -10.34
CA VAL A 189 -10.93 -35.11 -10.17
C VAL A 189 -9.77 -34.25 -10.67
N VAL A 190 -8.74 -34.12 -9.86
CA VAL A 190 -7.47 -33.52 -10.29
C VAL A 190 -6.62 -34.66 -10.80
N ASP A 191 -6.38 -34.70 -12.11
CA ASP A 191 -5.44 -35.64 -12.70
C ASP A 191 -4.01 -35.11 -12.43
N ASP A 192 -3.18 -35.94 -11.78
CA ASP A 192 -1.73 -35.70 -11.59
C ASP A 192 -0.92 -36.07 -12.85
#